data_AF-A0A7Y3FWP9-F1
#
_entry.id   AF-A0A7Y3FWP9-F1
#
_cell.length_a   1.000
_cell.length_b   1.000
_cell.length_c   1.000
_cell.angle_alpha   90.00
_cell.angle_beta   90.00
_cell.angle_gamma   90.00
#
_symmetry.space_group_name_H-M   'P 1'
#
loop_
_entity.id
_entity.type
_entity.pdbx_description
1 polymer ?
#
loop_
_entity_poly.entity_id
_entity_poly.type
_entity_poly.pdbx_seq_one_letter_code
_entity_poly.pdbx_strand_id
1 'polypeptide(L)' 'MNYYPASIQNVIKNISRLPGIGEKTAERLAMHILKAPRIEAEHLARSIV' A
#
# COMPACT_ATOMS: atom_id res chain seq x y z
N MET A 1 15.93 -5.80 6.13
CA MET A 1 15.85 -5.01 7.37
C MET A 1 14.41 -4.54 7.49
N ASN A 2 13.59 -5.22 8.30
CA ASN A 2 12.15 -4.97 8.41
C ASN A 2 11.91 -3.72 9.28
N TYR A 3 11.94 -2.54 8.65
CA TYR A 3 11.76 -1.25 9.33
C TYR A 3 10.30 -0.88 9.59
N TYR A 4 9.34 -1.61 9.01
CA TYR A 4 7.92 -1.29 9.12
C TYR A 4 7.15 -2.30 9.98
N PRO A 5 6.09 -1.87 10.69
CA PRO A 5 5.12 -2.75 11.35
C PRO A 5 4.52 -3.77 10.38
N ALA A 6 4.07 -4.91 10.91
CA ALA A 6 3.50 -6.01 10.13
C ALA A 6 2.30 -5.57 9.25
N SER A 7 1.50 -4.60 9.71
CA SER A 7 0.39 -4.04 8.94
C SER A 7 0.85 -3.38 7.64
N ILE A 8 1.93 -2.60 7.69
CA ILE A 8 2.51 -1.92 6.52
C ILE A 8 3.16 -2.94 5.58
N GLN A 9 3.89 -3.91 6.12
CA GLN A 9 4.49 -4.98 5.32
C GLN A 9 3.43 -5.74 4.51
N ASN A 10 2.27 -6.01 5.12
CA ASN A 10 1.15 -6.64 4.43
C ASN A 10 0.62 -5.78 3.28
N VAL A 11 0.50 -4.47 3.45
CA VAL A 11 0.07 -3.57 2.37
C VAL A 11 1.07 -3.60 1.22
N ILE A 12 2.37 -3.45 1.52
CA ILE A 12 3.44 -3.50 0.52
C ILE A 12 3.40 -4.83 -0.25
N LYS A 13 3.30 -5.95 0.47
CA LYS A 13 3.21 -7.29 -0.12
C LYS A 13 1.99 -7.48 -1.00
N ASN A 14 0.84 -6.90 -0.64
CA ASN A 14 -0.37 -7.01 -1.47
C ASN A 14 -0.24 -6.14 -2.74
N ILE A 15 0.28 -4.91 -2.61
CA ILE A 15 0.50 -4.02 -3.75
C ILE A 15 1.54 -4.58 -4.72
N SER A 16 2.59 -5.25 -4.22
CA SER A 16 3.63 -5.86 -5.07
C SER A 16 3.16 -7.07 -5.88
N ARG A 17 1.92 -7.56 -5.66
CA ARG A 17 1.33 -8.64 -6.47
C ARG A 17 0.64 -8.11 -7.72
N LEU A 18 0.49 -6.80 -7.86
CA LEU A 18 -0.10 -6.19 -9.04
C LEU A 18 0.86 -6.27 -10.23
N PRO A 19 0.35 -6.51 -11.46
CA PRO A 19 1.20 -6.59 -12.64
C PRO A 19 1.94 -5.28 -12.86
N GLY A 20 3.26 -5.36 -13.05
CA GLY A 20 4.12 -4.18 -13.27
C GLY A 20 4.55 -3.43 -12.01
N ILE A 21 4.20 -3.91 -10.81
CA ILE A 21 4.58 -3.27 -9.54
C ILE A 21 5.60 -4.12 -8.77
N GLY A 22 6.86 -3.67 -8.74
CA GLY A 22 7.91 -4.26 -7.90
C GLY A 22 7.90 -3.75 -6.45
N GLU A 23 8.67 -4.39 -5.56
CA GLU A 23 8.71 -4.11 -4.11
C GLU A 23 8.97 -2.64 -3.75
N LYS A 24 9.97 -1.99 -4.37
CA LYS A 24 10.25 -0.55 -4.16
C LYS A 24 9.10 0.35 -4.59
N THR A 25 8.41 -0.01 -5.67
CA THR A 25 7.25 0.75 -6.15
C THR A 25 6.05 0.52 -5.23
N ALA A 26 5.85 -0.72 -4.77
CA ALA A 26 4.81 -1.05 -3.81
C ALA A 26 5.01 -0.33 -2.47
N GLU A 27 6.24 -0.24 -1.98
CA GLU A 27 6.58 0.53 -0.78
C GLU A 27 6.21 2.00 -0.94
N ARG A 28 6.61 2.63 -2.06
CA ARG A 28 6.26 4.02 -2.35
C ARG A 28 4.74 4.25 -2.39
N LEU A 29 4.00 3.35 -3.03
CA LEU A 29 2.54 3.42 -3.11
C LEU A 29 1.89 3.24 -1.74
N ALA A 30 2.33 2.26 -0.96
CA ALA A 30 1.84 2.04 0.40
C ALA A 30 2.06 3.28 1.28
N MET A 31 3.25 3.88 1.22
CA MET A 31 3.56 5.11 1.96
C MET A 31 2.73 6.31 1.50
N HIS A 32 2.44 6.41 0.20
CA HIS A 32 1.58 7.46 -0.32
C HIS A 32 0.14 7.32 0.21
N ILE A 33 -0.44 6.11 0.15
CA ILE A 33 -1.79 5.83 0.65
C ILE A 33 -1.89 6.07 2.16
N LEU A 34 -0.88 5.67 2.94
CA LEU A 34 -0.84 5.88 4.39
C LEU A 34 -0.76 7.36 4.80
N LYS A 35 -0.22 8.23 3.93
CA LYS A 35 -0.15 9.67 4.14
C LYS A 35 -1.38 10.41 3.63
N ALA A 36 -2.22 9.76 2.82
CA ALA A 36 -3.44 10.35 2.30
C ALA A 36 -4.48 10.53 3.44
N PRO A 37 -5.42 11.49 3.29
CA PRO A 37 -6.57 11.58 4.17
C PRO A 37 -7.31 10.24 4.26
N ARG A 38 -7.75 9.89 5.47
CA ARG A 38 -8.45 8.63 5.73
C ARG A 38 -9.61 8.38 4.75
N ILE A 39 -10.37 9.43 4.43
CA ILE A 39 -11.51 9.35 3.51
C ILE A 39 -11.09 8.92 2.11
N GLU A 40 -9.96 9.40 1.60
CA GLU A 40 -9.45 9.04 0.27
C GLU A 40 -8.96 7.59 0.24
N ALA A 41 -8.24 7.17 1.28
CA ALA A 41 -7.79 5.77 1.40
C ALA A 41 -8.98 4.80 1.50
N GLU A 42 -10.03 5.17 2.24
CA GLU A 42 -11.26 4.39 2.34
C GLU A 42 -12.03 4.35 1.02
N HIS A 43 -12.13 5.47 0.30
CA HIS A 43 -12.74 5.52 -1.03
C HIS A 43 -12.00 4.61 -2.02
N LEU A 44 -10.66 4.69 -2.06
CA LEU A 44 -9.84 3.79 -2.89
C LEU A 44 -10.10 2.33 -2.55
N ALA A 45 -10.11 1.97 -1.26
CA ALA A 45 -10.37 0.60 -0.82
C ALA A 45 -11.76 0.11 -1.25
N ARG A 46 -12.78 0.97 -1.16
CA ARG A 46 -14.16 0.67 -1.60
C ARG A 46 -14.31 0.55 -3.11
N SER A 47 -13.47 1.21 -3.91
CA SER A 47 -13.52 1.09 -5.37
C SER A 47 -12.88 -0.21 -5.89
N ILE A 48 -12.15 -0.94 -5.04
CA ILE A 48 -11.49 -2.20 -5.40
C ILE A 48 -12.42 -3.41 -5.20
N VAL A 49 -13.41 -3.31 -4.29
CA VAL A 49 -14.36 -4.37 -3.92
C VAL A 49 -15.77 -4.08 -4.41
#